data_AF-A0A8T1THP5-F1
#
_entry.id   AF-A0A8T1THP5-F1
#
_cell.length_a   1.000
_cell.length_b   1.000
_cell.length_c   1.000
_cell.angle_alpha   90.00
_cell.angle_beta   90.00
_cell.angle_gamma   90.00
#
_symmetry.space_group_name_H-M   'P 1'
#
loop_
_entity.id
_entity.type
_entity.pdbx_description
1 polymer ?
#
loop_
_entity_poly.entity_id
_entity_poly.type
_entity_poly.pdbx_seq_one_letter_code
_entity_poly.pdbx_strand_id
1 'polypeptide(L)'
;VHDARVFRNSGLFRRLQEGIYFPDRKISVGDVEMPVVILGDPAYPLMPWLMKSYTGALDTEKELFNYRLSKCRMVVECAFGHLKGRWRSLLTRSDLSQTNIPIVIAACCVLHN
;
A
#
# COMPACT_ATOMS: atom_id res chain seq x y z
N VAL A 1 -11.94 13.14 0.11
CA VAL A 1 -11.08 12.89 -1.06
C VAL A 1 -10.80 11.38 -1.10
N HIS A 2 -10.88 10.72 -2.25
CA HIS A 2 -10.60 9.27 -2.34
C HIS A 2 -9.09 9.02 -2.33
N ASP A 3 -8.66 7.96 -1.62
CA ASP A 3 -7.24 7.59 -1.49
C ASP A 3 -6.55 7.39 -2.83
N ALA A 4 -7.22 6.77 -3.81
CA ALA A 4 -6.71 6.61 -5.16
C ALA A 4 -6.38 7.95 -5.84
N ARG A 5 -7.15 9.02 -5.57
CA ARG A 5 -6.88 10.37 -6.08
C ARG A 5 -5.71 11.02 -5.35
N VAL A 6 -5.61 10.86 -4.03
CA VAL A 6 -4.46 11.34 -3.26
C VAL A 6 -3.18 10.67 -3.76
N PHE A 7 -3.21 9.35 -3.92
CA PHE A 7 -2.11 8.57 -4.44
C PHE A 7 -1.69 9.02 -5.83
N ARG A 8 -2.62 9.11 -6.80
CA ARG A 8 -2.33 9.57 -8.17
C ARG A 8 -1.67 10.95 -8.22
N ASN A 9 -2.01 11.84 -7.30
CA ASN A 9 -1.45 13.19 -7.23
C ASN A 9 -0.16 13.28 -6.39
N SER A 10 0.31 12.17 -5.82
CA SER A 10 1.46 12.15 -4.93
C SER A 10 2.79 12.05 -5.70
N GLY A 11 3.86 12.55 -5.08
CA GLY A 11 5.22 12.32 -5.57
C GLY A 11 5.62 10.83 -5.58
N LEU A 12 5.00 10.00 -4.73
CA LEU A 12 5.20 8.56 -4.70
C LEU A 12 4.76 7.91 -6.01
N PHE A 13 3.54 8.22 -6.47
CA PHE A 13 3.02 7.70 -7.75
C PHE A 13 3.94 8.07 -8.91
N ARG A 14 4.36 9.34 -8.99
CA ARG A 14 5.26 9.81 -10.04
C ARG A 14 6.58 9.04 -10.05
N ARG A 15 7.22 8.87 -8.89
CA ARG A 15 8.50 8.14 -8.77
C ARG A 15 8.35 6.64 -9.08
N LEU A 16 7.24 6.03 -8.73
CA LEU A 16 6.93 4.64 -9.12
C LEU A 16 6.76 4.49 -10.63
N GLN A 17 6.06 5.45 -11.25
CA GLN A 17 5.87 5.48 -12.70
C GLN A 17 7.18 5.70 -13.46
N GLU A 18 8.11 6.48 -12.90
CA GLU A 18 9.47 6.68 -13.40
C GLU A 18 10.40 5.48 -13.15
N GLY A 19 9.93 4.42 -12.46
CA GLY A 19 10.72 3.22 -12.18
C GLY A 19 11.79 3.39 -11.09
N ILE A 20 11.74 4.47 -10.31
CA ILE A 20 12.80 4.83 -9.35
C ILE A 20 12.92 3.81 -8.21
N TYR A 21 11.81 3.26 -7.74
CA TYR A 21 11.80 2.37 -6.56
C TYR A 21 12.08 0.91 -6.89
N PHE A 22 11.74 0.46 -8.10
CA PHE A 22 11.88 -0.94 -8.53
C PHE A 22 12.50 -1.03 -9.94
N PRO A 23 13.72 -0.50 -10.17
CA PRO A 23 14.34 -0.55 -11.49
C PRO A 23 14.66 -2.00 -11.88
N ASP A 24 13.93 -2.53 -12.87
CA ASP A 24 14.05 -3.87 -13.47
C ASP A 24 14.26 -5.04 -12.50
N ARG A 25 13.88 -4.87 -11.24
CA ARG A 25 14.07 -5.88 -10.21
C ARG A 25 13.02 -6.97 -10.39
N LYS A 26 13.52 -8.17 -10.64
CA LYS A 26 12.70 -9.39 -10.74
C LYS A 26 13.00 -10.33 -9.60
N ILE A 27 12.02 -11.14 -9.26
CA ILE A 27 12.11 -12.24 -8.32
C ILE A 27 11.76 -13.53 -9.06
N SER A 28 12.59 -14.56 -8.88
CA SER A 28 12.31 -15.88 -9.42
C SER A 28 11.40 -16.65 -8.47
N VAL A 29 10.26 -17.13 -8.98
CA VAL A 29 9.35 -18.02 -8.26
C VAL A 29 9.27 -19.32 -9.05
N GLY A 30 10.11 -20.30 -8.67
CA GLY A 30 10.37 -21.46 -9.52
C GLY A 30 11.05 -21.02 -10.81
N ASP A 31 10.50 -21.42 -11.96
CA ASP A 31 11.01 -21.06 -13.29
C ASP A 31 10.39 -19.75 -13.85
N VAL A 32 9.63 -19.03 -13.03
CA VAL A 32 8.93 -17.80 -13.45
C VAL A 32 9.62 -16.57 -12.87
N GLU A 33 10.08 -15.69 -13.76
CA GLU A 33 10.56 -14.35 -13.40
C GLU A 33 9.39 -13.38 -13.23
N MET A 34 9.23 -12.83 -12.02
CA MET A 34 8.13 -11.91 -11.69
C MET A 34 8.68 -10.53 -11.31
N PRO A 35 8.04 -9.42 -11.75
CA PRO A 35 8.44 -8.09 -11.30
C PRO A 35 8.07 -7.87 -9.82
N VAL A 36 8.81 -6.98 -9.16
CA VAL A 36 8.39 -6.47 -7.85
C VAL A 36 7.23 -5.50 -8.03
N VAL A 37 6.14 -5.74 -7.28
CA VAL A 37 4.91 -4.94 -7.35
C VAL A 37 4.44 -4.51 -5.96
N ILE A 38 3.74 -3.39 -5.89
CA ILE A 38 2.99 -2.96 -4.71
C ILE A 38 1.62 -3.64 -4.75
N LEU A 39 1.11 -4.04 -3.58
CA LEU A 39 -0.25 -4.57 -3.45
C LEU A 39 -1.21 -3.43 -3.10
N GLY A 40 -2.14 -3.15 -4.00
CA GLY A 40 -3.17 -2.13 -3.86
C GLY A 40 -4.53 -2.70 -3.45
N ASP A 41 -5.38 -1.81 -2.94
CA ASP A 41 -6.80 -2.09 -2.77
C ASP A 41 -7.55 -2.21 -4.10
N PRO A 42 -8.66 -2.98 -4.18
CA PRO A 42 -9.59 -2.94 -5.31
C PRO A 42 -9.95 -1.53 -5.83
N ALA A 43 -9.87 -0.47 -5.01
CA ALA A 43 -10.10 0.90 -5.47
C ALA A 43 -8.99 1.48 -6.38
N TYR A 44 -7.79 0.91 -6.39
CA TYR A 44 -6.66 1.39 -7.20
C TYR A 44 -6.67 0.81 -8.63
N PRO A 45 -6.01 1.46 -9.61
CA PRO A 45 -5.83 0.88 -10.94
C PRO A 45 -4.82 -0.27 -10.93
N LEU A 46 -4.94 -1.21 -11.87
CA LEU A 46 -3.89 -2.21 -12.14
C LEU A 46 -2.79 -1.52 -12.97
N MET A 47 -1.52 -1.67 -12.58
CA MET A 47 -0.36 -1.08 -13.25
C MET A 47 0.81 -2.09 -13.29
N PRO A 48 1.84 -1.89 -14.13
CA PRO A 48 3.01 -2.79 -14.17
C PRO A 48 3.72 -2.99 -12.81
N TRP A 49 3.59 -2.02 -11.91
CA TRP A 49 4.18 -2.00 -10.57
C TRP A 49 3.13 -1.99 -9.44
N LEU A 50 1.83 -2.12 -9.75
CA LEU A 50 0.73 -2.11 -8.78
C LEU A 50 -0.28 -3.22 -9.10
N MET A 51 -0.32 -4.23 -8.23
CA MET A 51 -1.23 -5.37 -8.32
C MET A 51 -2.46 -5.15 -7.45
N LYS A 52 -3.63 -5.58 -7.92
CA LYS A 52 -4.90 -5.50 -7.19
C LYS A 52 -5.69 -6.81 -7.30
N SER A 53 -6.71 -6.96 -6.46
CA SER A 53 -7.64 -8.09 -6.55
C SER A 53 -8.45 -8.08 -7.86
N TYR A 54 -8.75 -9.27 -8.38
CA TYR A 54 -9.75 -9.48 -9.43
C TYR A 54 -11.15 -9.05 -8.95
N THR A 55 -11.99 -8.63 -9.89
CA THR A 55 -13.37 -8.19 -9.66
C THR A 55 -14.33 -8.83 -10.67
N GLY A 56 -15.62 -8.91 -10.36
CA GLY A 56 -16.64 -9.51 -11.23
C GLY A 56 -16.89 -10.98 -10.91
N ALA A 57 -17.28 -11.76 -11.92
CA ALA A 57 -17.43 -13.21 -11.76
C ALA A 57 -16.04 -13.86 -11.66
N LEU A 58 -15.77 -14.51 -10.52
CA LEU A 58 -14.49 -15.12 -10.22
C LEU A 58 -14.59 -16.63 -10.35
N ASP A 59 -13.56 -17.23 -10.94
CA ASP A 59 -13.31 -18.66 -10.84
C ASP A 59 -12.46 -18.96 -9.59
N THR A 60 -12.35 -20.24 -9.25
CA THR A 60 -11.64 -20.72 -8.06
C THR A 60 -10.19 -20.20 -7.99
N GLU A 61 -9.51 -20.06 -9.12
CA GLU A 61 -8.12 -19.59 -9.16
C GLU A 61 -8.02 -18.09 -8.82
N LYS A 62 -8.91 -17.27 -9.38
CA LYS A 62 -9.00 -15.83 -9.06
C LYS A 62 -9.41 -15.61 -7.62
N GLU A 63 -10.30 -16.43 -7.07
CA GLU A 63 -10.66 -16.39 -5.64
C GLU A 63 -9.46 -16.71 -4.76
N LEU A 64 -8.71 -17.76 -5.08
CA LEU A 64 -7.50 -18.12 -4.34
C LEU A 64 -6.44 -17.01 -4.41
N PHE A 65 -6.26 -16.39 -5.57
CA PHE A 65 -5.38 -15.23 -5.72
C PHE A 65 -5.82 -14.06 -4.83
N ASN A 66 -7.11 -13.70 -4.88
CA ASN A 66 -7.67 -12.61 -4.07
C ASN A 66 -7.53 -12.88 -2.57
N TYR A 67 -7.73 -14.13 -2.15
CA TYR A 67 -7.52 -14.56 -0.77
C TYR A 67 -6.07 -14.35 -0.33
N ARG A 68 -5.09 -14.81 -1.12
CA ARG A 68 -3.66 -14.65 -0.82
C ARG A 68 -3.26 -13.18 -0.79
N LEU A 69 -3.70 -12.38 -1.76
CA LEU A 69 -3.44 -10.94 -1.80
C LEU A 69 -4.01 -10.23 -0.57
N SER A 70 -5.22 -10.60 -0.13
CA SER A 70 -5.83 -10.06 1.09
C SER A 70 -5.05 -10.46 2.34
N LYS A 71 -4.57 -11.69 2.44
CA LYS A 71 -3.71 -12.14 3.55
C LYS A 71 -2.40 -11.36 3.62
N CYS A 72 -1.77 -11.05 2.49
CA CYS A 72 -0.59 -10.19 2.46
C CYS A 72 -0.92 -8.77 2.95
N ARG A 73 -2.05 -8.20 2.52
CA ARG A 73 -2.48 -6.87 2.95
C ARG A 73 -2.85 -6.80 4.44
N MET A 74 -3.33 -7.88 5.04
CA MET A 74 -3.62 -7.90 6.49
C MET A 74 -2.43 -7.45 7.34
N VAL A 75 -1.19 -7.72 6.92
CA VAL A 75 0.02 -7.30 7.65
C VAL A 75 0.07 -5.78 7.80
N VAL A 76 -0.16 -5.04 6.72
CA VAL A 76 -0.12 -3.57 6.74
C VAL A 76 -1.35 -2.98 7.47
N GLU A 77 -2.52 -3.61 7.32
CA GLU A 77 -3.72 -3.19 8.06
C GLU A 77 -3.56 -3.37 9.57
N CYS A 78 -2.99 -4.50 10.02
CA CYS A 78 -2.66 -4.74 11.41
C CYS A 78 -1.60 -3.75 11.93
N ALA A 79 -0.55 -3.48 11.14
CA ALA A 79 0.48 -2.51 11.51
C ALA A 79 -0.10 -1.10 11.72
N PHE A 80 -0.94 -0.63 10.80
CA PHE A 80 -1.64 0.65 10.96
C PHE A 80 -2.65 0.62 12.12
N GLY A 81 -3.32 -0.51 12.35
CA GLY A 81 -4.20 -0.72 13.50
C GLY A 81 -3.46 -0.54 14.83
N HIS A 82 -2.31 -1.20 14.99
CA HIS A 82 -1.46 -1.07 16.19
C HIS A 82 -0.93 0.34 16.37
N LEU A 83 -0.41 0.96 15.29
CA LEU A 83 0.11 2.32 15.33
C LEU A 83 -0.94 3.33 15.81
N LYS A 84 -2.15 3.26 15.22
CA LYS A 84 -3.30 4.11 15.60
C LYS A 84 -3.81 3.80 17.01
N GLY A 85 -3.78 2.53 17.43
CA GLY A 85 -4.18 2.10 18.76
C GLY A 85 -3.26 2.63 19.86
N ARG A 86 -1.94 2.64 19.62
CA ARG A 86 -0.93 3.20 20.53
C ARG A 86 -0.95 4.72 20.54
N TRP A 87 -1.01 5.34 19.36
CA TRP A 87 -0.95 6.78 19.19
C TRP A 87 -2.33 7.34 18.82
N ARG A 88 -3.22 7.46 19.81
CA ARG A 88 -4.60 7.95 19.60
C ARG A 88 -4.67 9.34 18.96
N SER A 89 -3.62 10.15 19.06
CA SER A 89 -3.49 11.43 18.35
C SER A 89 -3.62 11.31 16.83
N LEU A 90 -3.31 10.13 16.25
CA LEU A 90 -3.49 9.84 14.82
C LEU A 90 -4.95 9.56 14.44
N LEU A 91 -5.82 9.31 15.42
CA LEU A 91 -7.26 9.06 15.22
C LEU A 91 -8.10 10.32 15.41
N THR A 92 -7.53 11.37 16.00
CA THR A 92 -8.21 12.63 16.27
C THR A 92 -7.90 13.66 15.20
N ARG A 93 -8.75 14.69 15.07
CA ARG A 93 -8.37 15.87 14.31
C ARG A 93 -7.12 16.48 14.94
N SER A 94 -6.17 16.85 14.10
CA SER A 94 -4.94 17.50 14.53
C SER A 94 -5.05 19.00 14.30
N ASP A 95 -4.74 19.79 15.32
CA ASP A 95 -4.64 21.25 15.22
C ASP A 95 -3.25 21.69 14.71
N LEU A 96 -2.40 20.74 14.34
CA LEU A 96 -1.09 21.02 13.77
C LEU A 96 -1.21 21.47 12.31
N SER A 97 -0.27 22.30 11.89
CA SER A 97 -0.07 22.59 10.46
C SER A 97 0.07 21.30 9.67
N GLN A 98 -0.52 21.26 8.47
CA GLN A 98 -0.40 20.12 7.54
C GLN A 98 1.06 19.75 7.25
N THR A 99 1.99 20.72 7.31
CA THR A 99 3.43 20.49 7.12
C THR A 99 4.06 19.64 8.23
N ASN A 100 3.47 19.63 9.43
CA ASN A 100 3.99 18.91 10.59
C ASN A 100 3.42 17.49 10.69
N ILE A 101 2.29 17.21 10.02
CA ILE A 101 1.63 15.90 10.07
C ILE A 101 2.56 14.76 9.65
N PRO A 102 3.34 14.85 8.54
CA PRO A 102 4.27 13.78 8.17
C PRO A 102 5.35 13.53 9.23
N ILE A 103 5.82 14.58 9.90
CA ILE A 103 6.85 14.49 10.96
C ILE A 103 6.28 13.75 12.17
N VAL A 104 5.06 14.07 12.58
CA VAL A 104 4.37 13.39 13.69
C VAL A 104 4.15 11.92 13.37
N ILE A 105 3.66 11.60 12.17
CA ILE A 105 3.46 10.21 11.74
C ILE A 105 4.79 9.44 11.76
N ALA A 106 5.87 10.04 11.22
CA ALA A 106 7.18 9.43 11.25
C ALA A 106 7.69 9.21 12.67
N ALA A 107 7.53 10.19 13.57
CA ALA A 107 7.89 10.07 14.98
C ALA A 107 7.11 8.94 15.67
N CYS A 108 5.80 8.83 15.42
CA CYS A 108 4.99 7.71 15.92
C CYS A 108 5.51 6.36 15.43
N CYS A 109 5.90 6.23 14.15
CA CYS A 109 6.47 5.00 13.61
C CYS A 109 7.82 4.65 14.28
N VAL A 110 8.71 5.64 14.47
CA VAL A 110 10.03 5.43 15.10
C VAL A 110 9.89 5.04 16.56
N LEU A 111 9.01 5.72 17.32
CA LEU A 111 8.79 5.48 18.75
C LEU A 111 7.88 4.27 19.05
N HIS A 112 7.28 3.65 18.03
CA HIS A 112 6.51 2.42 18.18
C HIS A 112 7.41 1.17 18.24
N ASN A 113 8.57 1.20 17.56
CA ASN A 113 9.59 0.15 17.62
C ASN A 113 10.31 0.14 18.97
#